data_AF-A0A2T3NX12-F1
#
_entry.id   AF-A0A2T3NX12-F1
#
_cell.length_a   1.000
_cell.length_b   1.000
_cell.length_c   1.000
_cell.angle_alpha   90.00
_cell.angle_beta   90.00
_cell.angle_gamma   90.00
#
_symmetry.space_group_name_H-M   'P 1'
#
loop_
_entity.id
_entity.type
_entity.pdbx_description
1 polymer ?
#
loop_
_entity_poly.entity_id
_entity_poly.type
_entity_poly.pdbx_seq_one_letter_code
_entity_poly.pdbx_strand_id
1 'polypeptide(L)'
;MHLNIGIHFAFTSFQSRRFVMNIRKSTLMLLCTTMMSSTALATPMFTGFISDGMLPNNTSDHFTLTNNSNAGETITKITFDISSTNLFFDTSNVAPGNIGNDFMTNGASDTVGETYPATAISNGSQSVDITFSNFDASETFIFGADFDDFGDIDGTHPDVSDLFGTTMAIMFSDGTTLLGEFIDTNSQGFGAEWSQVPEPSALSLLGLGLLAFGYRNKEKMTREI
;
A
#
# COMPACT_ATOMS: atom_id res chain seq x y z
N MET A 1 -32.71 -69.25 -44.76
CA MET A 1 -33.18 -68.50 -43.57
C MET A 1 -31.97 -67.73 -43.05
N HIS A 2 -31.78 -66.46 -43.45
CA HIS A 2 -30.59 -65.67 -43.09
C HIS A 2 -30.93 -64.70 -41.95
N LEU A 3 -30.14 -64.80 -40.88
CA LEU A 3 -30.31 -64.11 -39.60
C LEU A 3 -29.60 -62.74 -39.65
N ASN A 4 -30.35 -61.67 -39.34
CA ASN A 4 -29.90 -60.28 -39.40
C ASN A 4 -29.51 -59.81 -37.98
N ILE A 5 -28.21 -59.82 -37.64
CA ILE A 5 -27.66 -59.52 -36.29
C ILE A 5 -26.88 -58.18 -36.24
N GLY A 6 -26.85 -57.40 -37.32
CA GLY A 6 -25.89 -56.29 -37.45
C GLY A 6 -26.20 -54.94 -36.79
N ILE A 7 -27.44 -54.68 -36.34
CA ILE A 7 -27.89 -53.28 -36.14
C ILE A 7 -27.90 -52.83 -34.67
N HIS A 8 -27.88 -53.75 -33.70
CA HIS A 8 -28.06 -53.37 -32.30
C HIS A 8 -26.79 -52.86 -31.57
N PHE A 9 -25.59 -53.15 -32.09
CA PHE A 9 -24.33 -52.82 -31.41
C PHE A 9 -23.80 -51.40 -31.70
N ALA A 10 -24.29 -50.73 -32.75
CA ALA A 10 -23.80 -49.41 -33.14
C ALA A 10 -24.41 -48.27 -32.27
N PHE A 11 -25.66 -48.43 -31.81
CA PHE A 11 -26.40 -47.37 -31.13
C PHE A 11 -25.93 -47.09 -29.69
N THR A 12 -25.41 -48.09 -28.98
CA THR A 12 -24.89 -47.95 -27.61
C THR A 12 -23.53 -47.27 -27.56
N SER A 13 -22.67 -47.47 -28.57
CA SER A 13 -21.34 -46.83 -28.62
C SER A 13 -21.39 -45.32 -28.87
N PHE A 14 -22.41 -44.83 -29.59
CA PHE A 14 -22.54 -43.43 -29.97
C PHE A 14 -23.07 -42.55 -28.82
N GLN A 15 -23.98 -43.08 -28.01
CA GLN A 15 -24.52 -42.39 -26.83
C GLN A 15 -23.47 -42.23 -25.72
N SER A 16 -22.62 -43.25 -25.50
CA SER A 16 -21.51 -43.23 -24.54
C SER A 16 -20.49 -42.11 -24.83
N ARG A 17 -20.10 -41.92 -26.11
CA ARG A 17 -19.14 -40.88 -26.50
C ARG A 17 -19.66 -39.46 -26.29
N ARG A 18 -20.96 -39.23 -26.49
CA ARG A 18 -21.60 -37.90 -26.25
C ARG A 18 -21.65 -37.57 -24.76
N PHE A 19 -21.88 -38.55 -23.90
CA PHE A 19 -21.95 -38.36 -22.45
C PHE A 19 -20.58 -38.02 -21.84
N VAL A 20 -19.51 -38.70 -22.27
CA VAL A 20 -18.13 -38.42 -21.83
C VAL A 20 -17.63 -37.04 -22.29
N MET A 21 -18.05 -36.59 -23.48
CA MET A 21 -17.67 -35.26 -24.00
C MET A 21 -18.30 -34.11 -23.23
N ASN A 22 -19.56 -34.25 -22.80
CA ASN A 22 -20.25 -33.23 -22.02
C ASN A 22 -19.66 -33.08 -20.61
N ILE A 23 -19.23 -34.17 -19.98
CA ILE A 23 -18.59 -34.13 -18.66
C ILE A 23 -17.25 -33.37 -18.71
N ARG A 24 -16.48 -33.52 -19.79
CA ARG A 24 -15.18 -32.82 -19.97
C ARG A 24 -15.33 -31.32 -20.22
N LYS A 25 -16.40 -30.88 -20.90
CA LYS A 25 -16.66 -29.44 -21.10
C LYS A 25 -17.14 -28.76 -19.82
N SER A 26 -17.98 -29.43 -19.03
CA SER A 26 -18.46 -28.89 -17.75
C SER A 26 -17.38 -28.81 -16.66
N THR A 27 -16.43 -29.76 -16.63
CA THR A 27 -15.28 -29.71 -15.69
C THR A 27 -14.28 -28.62 -16.04
N LEU A 28 -14.05 -28.34 -17.34
CA LEU A 28 -13.16 -27.26 -17.76
C LEU A 28 -13.76 -25.87 -17.45
N MET A 29 -15.08 -25.71 -17.59
CA MET A 29 -15.77 -24.47 -17.20
C MET A 29 -15.70 -24.21 -15.69
N LEU A 30 -15.90 -25.26 -14.87
CA LEU A 30 -15.86 -25.15 -13.40
C LEU A 30 -14.46 -24.85 -12.88
N LEU A 31 -13.41 -25.36 -13.57
CA LEU A 31 -12.01 -25.06 -13.26
C LEU A 31 -11.64 -23.61 -13.64
N CYS A 32 -12.25 -23.05 -14.69
CA CYS A 32 -12.07 -21.64 -15.05
C CYS A 32 -12.75 -20.68 -14.07
N THR A 33 -13.91 -21.02 -13.48
CA THR A 33 -14.57 -20.16 -12.49
C THR A 33 -13.88 -20.15 -11.13
N THR A 34 -13.24 -21.25 -10.70
CA THR A 34 -12.48 -21.28 -9.43
C THR A 34 -11.11 -20.61 -9.53
N MET A 35 -10.56 -20.43 -10.73
CA MET A 35 -9.32 -19.66 -10.96
C MET A 35 -9.54 -18.14 -11.08
N MET A 36 -10.80 -17.67 -11.02
CA MET A 36 -11.15 -16.24 -11.06
C MET A 36 -11.51 -15.65 -9.71
N SER A 37 -11.27 -16.37 -8.60
CA SER A 37 -11.25 -15.77 -7.28
C SER A 37 -10.02 -14.87 -7.16
N SER A 38 -10.08 -13.65 -7.72
CA SER A 38 -9.17 -12.60 -7.33
C SER A 38 -9.38 -12.37 -5.84
N THR A 39 -8.42 -12.77 -5.01
CA THR A 39 -8.36 -12.28 -3.64
C THR A 39 -8.32 -10.76 -3.74
N ALA A 40 -9.32 -10.08 -3.18
CA ALA A 40 -9.21 -8.64 -2.96
C ALA A 40 -8.00 -8.46 -2.05
N LEU A 41 -6.87 -8.07 -2.62
CA LEU A 41 -5.70 -7.71 -1.84
C LEU A 41 -6.05 -6.43 -1.10
N ALA A 42 -5.68 -6.36 0.18
CA ALA A 42 -5.79 -5.12 0.91
C ALA A 42 -5.00 -4.04 0.15
N THR A 43 -5.51 -2.82 0.13
CA THR A 43 -4.92 -1.73 -0.65
C THR A 43 -4.22 -0.80 0.32
N PRO A 44 -2.89 -0.64 0.22
CA PRO A 44 -2.12 0.34 0.98
C PRO A 44 -2.65 1.75 0.72
N MET A 45 -3.03 2.46 1.77
CA MET A 45 -3.45 3.86 1.72
C MET A 45 -3.02 4.58 2.99
N PHE A 46 -2.71 5.87 2.85
CA PHE A 46 -2.20 6.69 3.93
C PHE A 46 -2.61 8.14 3.77
N THR A 47 -2.80 8.83 4.89
CA THR A 47 -2.91 10.27 4.93
C THR A 47 -2.00 10.82 6.03
N GLY A 48 -1.25 11.85 5.72
CA GLY A 48 -0.47 12.62 6.69
C GLY A 48 -0.89 14.08 6.64
N PHE A 49 -1.06 14.68 7.81
CA PHE A 49 -1.43 16.07 8.03
C PHE A 49 -0.38 16.75 8.91
N ILE A 50 -0.08 18.03 8.63
CA ILE A 50 0.83 18.86 9.42
C ILE A 50 0.05 20.10 9.88
N SER A 51 0.06 20.39 11.18
CA SER A 51 -0.64 21.55 11.77
C SER A 51 -0.03 22.87 11.30
N ASP A 52 -0.84 23.81 10.80
CA ASP A 52 -0.38 25.14 10.34
C ASP A 52 0.40 25.97 11.37
N GLY A 53 1.25 26.87 10.87
CA GLY A 53 1.98 27.87 11.65
C GLY A 53 3.36 27.43 12.13
N MET A 54 3.78 27.97 13.28
CA MET A 54 5.09 27.63 13.87
C MET A 54 5.07 26.23 14.46
N LEU A 55 6.25 25.59 14.48
CA LEU A 55 6.51 24.30 15.11
C LEU A 55 7.26 24.49 16.45
N PRO A 56 6.56 24.88 17.53
CA PRO A 56 7.19 25.03 18.83
C PRO A 56 7.73 23.70 19.37
N ASN A 57 8.81 23.79 20.11
CA ASN A 57 9.52 22.63 20.65
C ASN A 57 8.83 21.86 21.78
N ASN A 58 7.62 22.26 22.19
CA ASN A 58 6.96 21.73 23.40
C ASN A 58 5.55 21.17 23.15
N THR A 59 5.25 20.83 21.91
CA THR A 59 3.95 20.30 21.48
C THR A 59 4.08 18.94 20.82
N SER A 60 3.04 18.11 20.97
CA SER A 60 3.02 16.72 20.51
C SER A 60 2.05 16.46 19.37
N ASP A 61 1.52 17.50 18.73
CA ASP A 61 0.39 17.44 17.78
C ASP A 61 0.66 18.06 16.41
N HIS A 62 1.93 18.19 16.03
CA HIS A 62 2.29 18.75 14.72
C HIS A 62 1.98 17.84 13.56
N PHE A 63 2.17 16.53 13.73
CA PHE A 63 2.01 15.55 12.67
C PHE A 63 0.92 14.58 13.05
N THR A 64 -0.05 14.42 12.17
CA THR A 64 -1.11 13.42 12.30
C THR A 64 -1.02 12.48 11.12
N LEU A 65 -0.75 11.21 11.39
CA LEU A 65 -0.59 10.16 10.38
C LEU A 65 -1.74 9.16 10.56
N THR A 66 -2.43 8.81 9.49
CA THR A 66 -3.55 7.87 9.51
C THR A 66 -3.33 6.78 8.48
N ASN A 67 -3.40 5.52 8.93
CA ASN A 67 -3.43 4.37 8.04
C ASN A 67 -4.84 4.23 7.45
N ASN A 68 -5.05 4.75 6.25
CA ASN A 68 -6.36 4.68 5.59
C ASN A 68 -6.55 3.41 4.75
N SER A 69 -5.66 2.42 4.90
CA SER A 69 -5.67 1.19 4.11
C SER A 69 -6.94 0.35 4.31
N ASN A 70 -7.14 -0.62 3.41
CA ASN A 70 -8.15 -1.65 3.66
C ASN A 70 -7.73 -2.57 4.82
N ALA A 71 -8.72 -3.20 5.46
CA ALA A 71 -8.46 -4.18 6.52
C ALA A 71 -7.48 -5.27 6.08
N GLY A 72 -6.46 -5.52 6.90
CA GLY A 72 -5.40 -6.49 6.62
C GLY A 72 -4.08 -5.87 6.15
N GLU A 73 -4.02 -4.56 5.87
CA GLU A 73 -2.77 -3.83 5.71
C GLU A 73 -2.36 -3.11 7.00
N THR A 74 -1.10 -3.28 7.37
CA THR A 74 -0.46 -2.64 8.53
C THR A 74 0.73 -1.83 8.06
N ILE A 75 0.89 -0.60 8.56
CA ILE A 75 2.12 0.18 8.36
C ILE A 75 3.19 -0.38 9.29
N THR A 76 4.36 -0.69 8.76
CA THR A 76 5.47 -1.28 9.52
C THR A 76 6.58 -0.28 9.77
N LYS A 77 6.73 0.71 8.89
CA LYS A 77 7.77 1.73 8.99
C LYS A 77 7.36 3.01 8.27
N ILE A 78 7.70 4.14 8.86
CA ILE A 78 7.68 5.46 8.25
C ILE A 78 9.09 6.04 8.34
N THR A 79 9.64 6.47 7.22
CA THR A 79 10.85 7.28 7.15
C THR A 79 10.45 8.70 6.84
N PHE A 80 10.82 9.63 7.71
CA PHE A 80 10.62 11.06 7.52
C PHE A 80 11.99 11.68 7.25
N ASP A 81 12.14 12.38 6.12
CA ASP A 81 13.42 12.90 5.64
C ASP A 81 13.29 14.38 5.26
N ILE A 82 13.94 15.22 6.05
CA ILE A 82 14.03 16.68 5.92
C ILE A 82 15.37 17.13 5.32
N SER A 83 16.18 16.22 4.78
CA SER A 83 17.51 16.57 4.23
C SER A 83 17.48 17.53 3.04
N SER A 84 16.32 17.71 2.42
CA SER A 84 16.06 18.71 1.38
C SER A 84 15.87 20.13 1.94
N THR A 85 15.66 20.27 3.25
CA THR A 85 15.48 21.56 3.94
C THR A 85 16.77 21.96 4.67
N ASN A 86 16.78 23.15 5.29
CA ASN A 86 17.88 23.58 6.15
C ASN A 86 17.67 23.21 7.63
N LEU A 87 16.71 22.32 7.91
CA LEU A 87 16.32 21.96 9.26
C LEU A 87 17.01 20.68 9.73
N PHE A 88 17.01 20.47 11.05
CA PHE A 88 17.38 19.22 11.70
C PHE A 88 16.49 18.94 12.92
N PHE A 89 16.46 17.69 13.36
CA PHE A 89 15.82 17.28 14.61
C PHE A 89 16.70 17.66 15.81
N ASP A 90 16.19 18.51 16.70
CA ASP A 90 16.86 18.91 17.95
C ASP A 90 16.32 18.14 19.16
N THR A 91 16.76 16.89 19.29
CA THR A 91 16.23 15.95 20.29
C THR A 91 16.87 16.06 21.67
N SER A 92 17.90 16.90 21.84
CA SER A 92 18.65 16.97 23.11
C SER A 92 19.40 18.29 23.31
N ASN A 93 19.80 18.56 24.55
CA ASN A 93 20.62 19.73 24.92
C ASN A 93 22.11 19.55 24.60
N VAL A 94 22.44 19.07 23.40
CA VAL A 94 23.82 18.80 22.94
C VAL A 94 23.95 19.19 21.48
N ALA A 95 25.00 19.95 21.13
CA ALA A 95 25.25 20.43 19.78
C ALA A 95 24.84 19.43 18.64
N PRO A 96 24.22 19.91 17.54
CA PRO A 96 24.16 21.30 17.09
C PRO A 96 23.25 22.22 17.90
N GLY A 97 22.03 21.81 18.28
CA GLY A 97 21.16 22.54 19.20
C GLY A 97 21.52 22.31 20.67
N ASN A 98 21.10 23.22 21.56
CA ASN A 98 21.39 23.15 22.99
C ASN A 98 20.12 23.29 23.85
N ILE A 99 18.96 23.49 23.22
CA ILE A 99 17.64 23.64 23.84
C ILE A 99 16.63 22.74 23.11
N GLY A 100 16.94 21.45 23.06
CA GLY A 100 16.16 20.45 22.34
C GLY A 100 15.13 19.72 23.19
N ASN A 101 14.06 19.27 22.55
CA ASN A 101 13.07 18.35 23.11
C ASN A 101 13.00 17.07 22.29
N ASP A 102 12.94 15.94 22.99
CA ASP A 102 12.79 14.64 22.35
C ASP A 102 11.42 14.52 21.65
N PHE A 103 11.31 13.52 20.79
CA PHE A 103 10.08 13.19 20.07
C PHE A 103 8.92 12.93 21.05
N MET A 104 7.81 13.62 20.87
CA MET A 104 6.65 13.54 21.77
C MET A 104 5.44 12.93 21.06
N THR A 105 4.89 11.87 21.64
CA THR A 105 3.61 11.30 21.18
C THR A 105 2.43 11.98 21.84
N ASN A 106 1.34 12.18 21.10
CA ASN A 106 0.10 12.71 21.65
C ASN A 106 -0.72 11.59 22.30
N GLY A 107 -1.38 11.90 23.42
CA GLY A 107 -2.31 10.96 24.08
C GLY A 107 -3.59 10.67 23.28
N ALA A 108 -3.86 11.39 22.20
CA ALA A 108 -4.93 11.11 21.25
C ALA A 108 -4.53 10.09 20.16
N SER A 109 -3.27 9.66 20.12
CA SER A 109 -2.82 8.58 19.22
C SER A 109 -3.43 7.24 19.63
N ASP A 110 -3.68 6.39 18.64
CA ASP A 110 -3.91 4.98 18.87
C ASP A 110 -2.62 4.30 19.36
N THR A 111 -2.77 3.16 20.05
CA THR A 111 -1.61 2.37 20.50
C THR A 111 -1.09 1.52 19.35
N VAL A 112 -0.22 2.09 18.53
CA VAL A 112 0.30 1.49 17.29
C VAL A 112 1.63 0.73 17.47
N GLY A 113 2.13 0.71 18.71
CA GLY A 113 3.37 0.02 19.07
C GLY A 113 4.58 0.64 18.37
N GLU A 114 4.58 1.96 18.30
CA GLU A 114 5.64 2.76 17.74
C GLU A 114 6.95 2.51 18.47
N THR A 115 7.99 2.28 17.70
CA THR A 115 9.37 2.25 18.13
C THR A 115 10.12 3.19 17.22
N TYR A 116 10.30 4.41 17.70
CA TYR A 116 11.38 5.28 17.30
C TYR A 116 12.53 5.05 18.27
N PRO A 117 13.79 5.27 17.86
CA PRO A 117 14.87 5.17 18.83
C PRO A 117 14.76 6.37 19.78
N ALA A 118 14.13 6.18 20.95
CA ALA A 118 13.99 7.15 22.04
C ALA A 118 15.33 7.72 22.58
N THR A 119 16.45 7.39 21.94
CA THR A 119 17.81 7.93 22.17
C THR A 119 18.67 8.01 20.89
N ALA A 120 18.13 7.74 19.69
CA ALA A 120 18.95 7.65 18.46
C ALA A 120 18.42 8.37 17.23
N ILE A 121 17.41 9.25 17.35
CA ILE A 121 17.46 10.43 16.47
C ILE A 121 18.61 11.25 17.01
N SER A 122 19.79 11.07 16.41
CA SER A 122 20.97 11.83 16.81
C SER A 122 20.65 13.30 16.67
N ASN A 123 21.00 14.11 17.68
CA ASN A 123 20.88 15.55 17.57
C ASN A 123 21.54 16.02 16.26
N GLY A 124 20.84 16.84 15.49
CA GLY A 124 21.32 17.25 14.16
C GLY A 124 21.00 16.28 13.03
N SER A 125 20.21 15.22 13.26
CA SER A 125 19.74 14.35 12.18
C SER A 125 18.76 15.10 11.28
N GLN A 126 18.77 14.74 9.99
CA GLN A 126 17.77 15.21 9.02
C GLN A 126 16.83 14.10 8.57
N SER A 127 16.90 12.93 9.22
CA SER A 127 15.98 11.83 8.94
C SER A 127 15.71 10.99 10.18
N VAL A 128 14.49 10.46 10.27
CA VAL A 128 14.05 9.54 11.31
C VAL A 128 13.29 8.37 10.71
N ASP A 129 13.57 7.20 11.25
CA ASP A 129 12.80 5.98 11.03
C ASP A 129 11.91 5.71 12.25
N ILE A 130 10.61 5.60 12.02
CA ILE A 130 9.61 5.20 13.01
C ILE A 130 9.10 3.83 12.58
N THR A 131 9.30 2.81 13.41
CA THR A 131 8.78 1.47 13.15
C THR A 131 7.55 1.19 14.00
N PHE A 132 6.66 0.33 13.54
CA PHE A 132 5.40 0.05 14.21
C PHE A 132 5.17 -1.45 14.29
N SER A 133 4.68 -1.94 15.43
CA SER A 133 4.30 -3.35 15.58
C SER A 133 2.87 -3.65 15.15
N ASN A 134 1.98 -2.67 15.18
CA ASN A 134 0.55 -2.87 14.95
C ASN A 134 -0.14 -1.59 14.50
N PHE A 135 0.41 -0.84 13.54
CA PHE A 135 -0.26 0.33 12.96
C PHE A 135 -1.26 -0.11 11.88
N ASP A 136 -2.39 -0.65 12.32
CA ASP A 136 -3.43 -1.27 11.50
C ASP A 136 -4.32 -0.25 10.79
N ALA A 137 -5.13 -0.74 9.85
CA ALA A 137 -6.08 0.08 9.12
C ALA A 137 -7.03 0.86 10.05
N SER A 138 -7.27 2.12 9.71
CA SER A 138 -8.06 3.13 10.43
C SER A 138 -7.44 3.68 11.72
N GLU A 139 -6.25 3.26 12.10
CA GLU A 139 -5.56 3.83 13.26
C GLU A 139 -4.89 5.16 12.91
N THR A 140 -4.61 5.95 13.94
CA THR A 140 -3.97 7.26 13.85
C THR A 140 -2.79 7.37 14.83
N PHE A 141 -1.68 7.89 14.34
CA PHE A 141 -0.49 8.21 15.11
C PHE A 141 -0.23 9.72 15.05
N ILE A 142 -0.13 10.35 16.22
CA ILE A 142 0.05 11.79 16.35
C ILE A 142 1.31 12.08 17.15
N PHE A 143 2.17 12.93 16.62
CA PHE A 143 3.42 13.29 17.28
C PHE A 143 3.84 14.73 17.01
N GLY A 144 4.77 15.19 17.82
CA GLY A 144 5.54 16.40 17.60
C GLY A 144 7.03 16.11 17.76
N ALA A 145 7.83 16.93 17.11
CA ALA A 145 9.27 16.88 17.19
C ALA A 145 9.79 18.32 17.23
N ASP A 146 10.92 18.50 17.90
CA ASP A 146 11.64 19.75 17.91
C ASP A 146 12.50 19.85 16.65
N PHE A 147 12.38 20.98 15.95
CA PHE A 147 13.15 21.28 14.75
C PHE A 147 13.86 22.60 14.91
N ASP A 148 15.12 22.61 14.54
CA ASP A 148 15.94 23.81 14.47
C ASP A 148 16.45 24.03 13.05
N ASP A 149 16.66 25.30 12.70
CA ASP A 149 17.31 25.71 11.46
C ASP A 149 18.83 25.75 11.68
N PHE A 150 19.62 25.09 10.81
CA PHE A 150 21.09 25.20 10.85
C PHE A 150 21.60 26.65 10.73
N GLY A 151 20.79 27.57 10.17
CA GLY A 151 21.07 29.00 10.07
C GLY A 151 20.69 29.84 11.30
N ASP A 152 19.84 29.32 12.19
CA ASP A 152 19.33 30.00 13.40
C ASP A 152 19.09 29.00 14.54
N ILE A 153 20.14 28.25 14.90
CA ILE A 153 20.11 27.22 15.95
C ILE A 153 19.67 27.80 17.30
N ASP A 154 18.79 27.09 18.01
CA ASP A 154 18.15 27.52 19.27
C ASP A 154 17.42 28.87 19.16
N GLY A 155 17.10 29.29 17.93
CA GLY A 155 16.62 30.62 17.59
C GLY A 155 15.11 30.68 17.41
N THR A 156 14.67 31.16 16.25
CA THR A 156 13.25 31.19 15.90
C THR A 156 12.80 29.80 15.45
N HIS A 157 11.76 29.26 16.08
CA HIS A 157 11.18 27.99 15.66
C HIS A 157 10.75 28.03 14.19
N PRO A 158 11.05 26.99 13.41
CA PRO A 158 10.62 26.90 12.02
C PRO A 158 9.11 27.00 11.86
N ASP A 159 8.67 27.57 10.75
CA ASP A 159 7.30 27.51 10.29
C ASP A 159 7.08 26.20 9.50
N VAL A 160 5.83 25.75 9.41
CA VAL A 160 5.48 24.60 8.55
C VAL A 160 5.97 24.77 7.13
N SER A 161 5.96 26.00 6.60
CA SER A 161 6.47 26.27 5.26
C SER A 161 7.96 25.97 5.08
N ASP A 162 8.75 25.95 6.16
CA ASP A 162 10.16 25.55 6.14
C ASP A 162 10.35 24.02 5.97
N LEU A 163 9.28 23.24 6.15
CA LEU A 163 9.28 21.80 5.86
C LEU A 163 8.98 21.49 4.38
N PHE A 164 8.66 22.46 3.52
CA PHE A 164 8.39 22.17 2.11
C PHE A 164 9.59 21.48 1.43
N GLY A 165 9.30 20.41 0.68
CA GLY A 165 10.30 19.51 0.10
C GLY A 165 10.67 18.32 0.99
N THR A 166 10.19 18.26 2.23
CA THR A 166 10.34 17.08 3.11
C THR A 166 9.72 15.86 2.45
N THR A 167 10.41 14.73 2.50
CA THR A 167 9.89 13.48 1.93
C THR A 167 9.49 12.48 3.02
N MET A 168 8.52 11.63 2.69
CA MET A 168 8.09 10.54 3.55
C MET A 168 8.04 9.23 2.76
N ALA A 169 8.63 8.17 3.30
CA ALA A 169 8.50 6.81 2.79
C ALA A 169 7.74 5.93 3.79
N ILE A 170 6.74 5.20 3.32
CA ILE A 170 5.83 4.40 4.17
C ILE A 170 5.87 2.97 3.68
N MET A 171 6.28 2.05 4.55
CA MET A 171 6.38 0.64 4.24
C MET A 171 5.23 -0.13 4.88
N PHE A 172 4.53 -0.91 4.06
CA PHE A 172 3.39 -1.73 4.48
C PHE A 172 3.79 -3.19 4.68
N SER A 173 2.93 -3.93 5.37
CA SER A 173 3.09 -5.35 5.67
C SER A 173 3.19 -6.25 4.44
N ASP A 174 2.59 -5.84 3.31
CA ASP A 174 2.69 -6.54 2.02
C ASP A 174 4.01 -6.28 1.28
N GLY A 175 4.88 -5.44 1.86
CA GLY A 175 6.17 -5.04 1.29
C GLY A 175 6.09 -3.88 0.31
N THR A 176 4.90 -3.31 0.06
CA THR A 176 4.77 -2.10 -0.74
C THR A 176 5.36 -0.88 -0.01
N THR A 177 5.76 0.12 -0.80
CA THR A 177 6.27 1.38 -0.28
C THR A 177 5.62 2.54 -1.01
N LEU A 178 5.13 3.50 -0.24
CA LEU A 178 4.62 4.79 -0.74
C LEU A 178 5.68 5.87 -0.46
N LEU A 179 6.14 6.62 -1.48
CA LEU A 179 7.03 7.82 -1.40
C LEU A 179 6.38 9.20 -1.71
N GLY A 180 6.32 10.08 -0.72
CA GLY A 180 5.54 11.33 -0.76
C GLY A 180 6.39 12.53 -0.43
N GLU A 181 5.92 13.71 -0.82
CA GLU A 181 6.61 14.97 -0.61
C GLU A 181 5.65 15.98 -0.01
N PHE A 182 6.10 16.69 1.01
CA PHE A 182 5.37 17.82 1.57
C PHE A 182 5.54 19.02 0.66
N ILE A 183 4.46 19.44 0.02
CA ILE A 183 4.45 20.55 -0.94
C ILE A 183 3.44 21.61 -0.51
N ASP A 184 3.69 22.84 -0.93
CA ASP A 184 2.78 23.97 -0.74
C ASP A 184 1.50 23.76 -1.56
N THR A 185 0.56 23.05 -0.96
CA THR A 185 -0.79 22.90 -1.47
C THR A 185 -1.74 23.44 -0.42
N ASN A 186 -2.86 24.02 -0.86
CA ASN A 186 -3.96 24.40 0.04
C ASN A 186 -4.59 23.20 0.80
N SER A 187 -4.01 22.00 0.67
CA SER A 187 -4.36 20.79 1.39
C SER A 187 -3.17 20.43 2.28
N GLN A 188 -3.25 20.77 3.56
CA GLN A 188 -2.19 20.49 4.55
C GLN A 188 -1.94 18.98 4.62
N GLY A 189 -0.74 18.54 4.19
CA GLY A 189 -0.36 17.13 4.15
C GLY A 189 0.65 16.79 3.05
N PHE A 190 1.03 15.51 2.92
CA PHE A 190 2.07 15.03 1.99
C PHE A 190 1.63 14.96 0.52
N GLY A 191 0.93 15.99 0.03
CA GLY A 191 0.99 16.51 -1.34
C GLY A 191 0.46 15.68 -2.52
N ALA A 192 0.43 14.36 -2.42
CA ALA A 192 0.08 13.47 -3.50
C ALA A 192 -0.82 12.37 -2.96
N GLU A 193 -2.14 12.63 -2.91
CA GLU A 193 -3.11 11.56 -2.66
C GLU A 193 -2.86 10.41 -3.64
N TRP A 194 -2.49 9.28 -3.06
CA TRP A 194 -1.76 8.19 -3.68
C TRP A 194 -2.68 7.25 -4.42
N SER A 195 -2.54 7.17 -5.74
CA SER A 195 -3.23 6.15 -6.52
C SER A 195 -2.22 5.09 -6.96
N GLN A 196 -1.91 4.13 -6.08
CA GLN A 196 -1.60 2.81 -6.59
C GLN A 196 -2.93 2.18 -6.99
N VAL A 197 -3.38 2.47 -8.22
CA VAL A 197 -4.44 1.67 -8.84
C VAL A 197 -3.88 0.25 -8.90
N PRO A 198 -4.45 -0.72 -8.18
CA PRO A 198 -4.08 -2.11 -8.39
C PRO A 198 -4.33 -2.38 -9.86
N GLU A 199 -3.32 -2.82 -10.63
CA GLU A 199 -3.54 -3.10 -12.05
C GLU A 199 -4.77 -4.01 -12.16
N PRO A 200 -5.86 -3.54 -12.78
CA PRO A 200 -7.08 -4.31 -12.78
C PRO A 200 -6.76 -5.64 -13.47
N SER A 201 -7.35 -6.71 -12.94
CA SER A 201 -7.35 -8.06 -13.53
C SER A 201 -7.81 -8.12 -15.00
N ALA A 202 -8.11 -6.98 -15.62
CA ALA A 202 -8.34 -6.74 -17.03
C ALA A 202 -7.23 -7.32 -17.95
N LEU A 203 -5.94 -7.26 -17.58
CA LEU A 203 -4.89 -7.90 -18.40
C LEU A 203 -5.01 -9.43 -18.38
N SER A 204 -5.28 -10.01 -17.22
CA SER A 204 -5.56 -11.44 -17.06
C SER A 204 -6.85 -11.85 -17.78
N LEU A 205 -7.89 -11.03 -17.71
CA LEU A 205 -9.17 -11.24 -18.41
C LEU A 205 -9.02 -11.13 -19.93
N LEU A 206 -8.22 -10.17 -20.40
CA LEU A 206 -7.89 -10.00 -21.82
C LEU A 206 -7.09 -11.21 -22.34
N GLY A 207 -6.08 -11.65 -21.57
CA GLY A 207 -5.30 -12.84 -21.87
C GLY A 207 -6.15 -14.11 -21.95
N LEU A 208 -7.06 -14.31 -20.99
CA LEU A 208 -8.00 -15.43 -20.99
C LEU A 208 -9.04 -15.31 -22.11
N GLY A 209 -9.52 -14.10 -22.41
CA GLY A 209 -10.41 -13.83 -23.53
C GLY A 209 -9.79 -14.23 -24.87
N LEU A 210 -8.54 -13.84 -25.12
CA LEU A 210 -7.79 -14.22 -26.32
C LEU A 210 -7.58 -15.74 -26.42
N LEU A 211 -7.26 -16.42 -25.32
CA LEU A 211 -7.13 -17.88 -25.27
C LEU A 211 -8.47 -18.58 -25.60
N ALA A 212 -9.59 -18.08 -25.06
CA ALA A 212 -10.92 -18.61 -25.34
C ALA A 212 -11.33 -18.42 -26.81
N PHE A 213 -11.02 -17.26 -27.41
CA PHE A 213 -11.25 -17.00 -28.83
C PHE A 213 -10.38 -17.90 -29.72
N GLY A 214 -9.11 -18.10 -29.38
CA GLY A 214 -8.21 -19.01 -30.10
C GLY A 214 -8.70 -20.46 -30.10
N TYR A 215 -9.18 -20.96 -28.96
CA TYR A 215 -9.71 -22.33 -28.87
C TYR A 215 -11.00 -22.52 -29.67
N ARG A 216 -11.89 -21.53 -29.68
CA ARG A 216 -13.16 -21.54 -30.43
C ARG A 216 -12.94 -21.56 -31.94
N ASN A 217 -11.92 -20.88 -32.45
CA ASN A 217 -11.59 -20.89 -33.88
C ASN A 217 -11.02 -22.24 -34.32
N LYS A 218 -10.30 -22.94 -33.44
CA LYS A 218 -9.81 -24.31 -33.70
C LYS A 218 -10.94 -25.32 -33.89
N GLU A 219 -11.98 -25.29 -33.05
CA GLU A 219 -13.15 -26.18 -33.17
C GLU A 219 -13.94 -25.95 -34.48
N LYS A 220 -14.00 -24.71 -34.98
CA LYS A 220 -14.64 -24.42 -36.28
C LYS A 220 -13.86 -25.04 -37.45
N MET A 221 -12.54 -24.86 -37.49
CA MET A 221 -11.71 -25.41 -38.55
C MET A 221 -11.72 -26.95 -38.61
N THR A 222 -11.86 -27.64 -37.48
CA THR A 222 -11.96 -29.11 -37.47
C THR A 222 -13.32 -29.66 -37.88
N ARG A 223 -14.35 -28.82 -38.02
CA ARG A 223 -15.69 -29.22 -38.47
C ARG A 223 -15.95 -28.97 -39.96
N GLU A 224 -15.05 -28.25 -40.63
CA GLU A 224 -15.14 -27.94 -42.06
C GLU A 224 -14.23 -28.83 -42.93
N ILE A 225 -13.71 -29.93 -42.37
CA ILE A 225 -13.00 -31.02 -43.06
C ILE A 225 -13.85 -32.29 -42.92
#